data_AF-A0A2N5FPY3-F1
#
_entry.id   AF-A0A2N5FPY3-F1
#
_cell.length_a   1.000
_cell.length_b   1.000
_cell.length_c   1.000
_cell.angle_alpha   90.00
_cell.angle_beta   90.00
_cell.angle_gamma   90.00
#
_symmetry.space_group_name_H-M   'P 1'
#
loop_
_entity.id
_entity.type
_entity.pdbx_description
1 polymer ?
#
loop_
_entity_poly.entity_id
_entity_poly.type
_entity_poly.pdbx_seq_one_letter_code
_entity_poly.pdbx_strand_id
1 'polypeptide(L)'
;MKANIEDKDFLQSHQPNYENFIKIGKGDDYIFQALAHMGNASHHMSWANTVVAALTEVPEELKTKMKHINQSIHELQELLREIK
;
A
#
# COMPACT_ATOMS: atom_id res chain seq x y z
N MET A 1 -17.57 4.72 0.53
CA MET A 1 -17.60 4.60 -0.95
C MET A 1 -18.00 3.18 -1.36
N LYS A 2 -18.95 2.97 -2.27
CA LYS A 2 -19.32 1.61 -2.77
C LYS A 2 -18.63 1.36 -4.11
N ALA A 3 -17.81 0.31 -4.20
CA ALA A 3 -17.27 -0.16 -5.48
C ALA A 3 -18.44 -0.61 -6.39
N ASN A 4 -18.34 -0.34 -7.70
CA ASN A 4 -19.34 -0.80 -8.65
C ASN A 4 -19.30 -2.33 -8.76
N ILE A 5 -20.39 -2.97 -9.20
CA ILE A 5 -20.51 -4.43 -9.25
C ILE A 5 -19.38 -5.07 -10.10
N GLU A 6 -19.03 -4.45 -11.22
CA GLU A 6 -17.91 -4.90 -12.08
C GLU A 6 -16.54 -4.80 -11.38
N ASP A 7 -16.33 -3.77 -10.55
CA ASP A 7 -15.10 -3.62 -9.76
C ASP A 7 -15.02 -4.69 -8.65
N LYS A 8 -16.18 -5.11 -8.10
CA LYS A 8 -16.22 -6.14 -7.05
C LYS A 8 -15.79 -7.50 -7.57
N ASP A 9 -16.30 -7.90 -8.73
CA ASP A 9 -15.98 -9.20 -9.33
C ASP A 9 -14.50 -9.26 -9.76
N PHE A 10 -13.95 -8.15 -10.24
CA PHE A 10 -12.53 -8.03 -10.54
C PHE A 10 -11.66 -8.15 -9.28
N LEU A 11 -11.99 -7.42 -8.21
CA LEU A 11 -11.23 -7.48 -6.96
C LEU A 11 -11.30 -8.87 -6.32
N GLN A 12 -12.47 -9.51 -6.31
CA GLN A 12 -12.65 -10.87 -5.82
C GLN A 12 -11.72 -11.88 -6.51
N SER A 13 -11.52 -11.72 -7.81
CA SER A 13 -10.77 -12.68 -8.64
C SER A 13 -9.27 -12.39 -8.74
N HIS A 14 -8.84 -11.16 -8.54
CA HIS A 14 -7.45 -10.74 -8.81
C HIS A 14 -6.73 -10.08 -7.64
N GLN A 15 -7.44 -9.59 -6.62
CA GLN A 15 -6.80 -8.87 -5.53
C GLN A 15 -6.00 -9.85 -4.64
N PRO A 16 -4.71 -9.60 -4.40
CA PRO A 16 -3.96 -10.37 -3.42
C PRO A 16 -4.62 -10.30 -2.05
N ASN A 17 -4.60 -11.42 -1.31
CA ASN A 17 -5.11 -11.50 0.06
C ASN A 17 -6.64 -11.30 0.22
N TYR A 18 -7.41 -11.34 -0.88
CA TYR A 18 -8.87 -11.11 -0.84
C TYR A 18 -9.59 -12.05 0.14
N GLU A 19 -9.32 -13.35 0.08
CA GLU A 19 -9.92 -14.34 0.97
C GLU A 19 -9.71 -14.04 2.45
N ASN A 20 -8.55 -13.47 2.81
CA ASN A 20 -8.27 -13.13 4.19
C ASN A 20 -9.05 -11.88 4.64
N PHE A 21 -9.27 -10.92 3.74
CA PHE A 21 -10.17 -9.80 4.04
C PHE A 21 -11.60 -10.27 4.28
N ILE A 22 -12.10 -11.26 3.52
CA ILE A 22 -13.39 -11.90 3.80
C ILE A 22 -13.39 -12.56 5.18
N LYS A 23 -12.37 -13.36 5.51
CA LYS A 23 -12.26 -14.08 6.79
C LYS A 23 -12.28 -13.16 8.02
N ILE A 24 -11.72 -11.95 7.92
CA ILE A 24 -11.70 -10.98 9.02
C ILE A 24 -12.89 -10.00 8.99
N GLY A 25 -13.90 -10.21 8.13
CA GLY A 25 -15.08 -9.36 8.04
C GLY A 25 -14.84 -8.00 7.36
N LYS A 26 -13.77 -7.88 6.56
CA LYS A 26 -13.38 -6.66 5.83
C LYS A 26 -13.50 -6.80 4.32
N GLY A 27 -14.28 -7.77 3.84
CA GLY A 27 -14.46 -8.07 2.41
C GLY A 27 -15.09 -6.96 1.56
N ASP A 28 -15.95 -6.14 2.16
CA ASP A 28 -16.57 -4.98 1.50
C ASP A 28 -15.95 -3.63 1.95
N ASP A 29 -14.95 -3.66 2.83
CA ASP A 29 -14.26 -2.47 3.33
C ASP A 29 -13.05 -2.15 2.45
N TYR A 30 -13.32 -1.62 1.26
CA TYR A 30 -12.29 -1.37 0.24
C TYR A 30 -11.26 -0.32 0.68
N ILE A 31 -11.65 0.63 1.53
CA ILE A 31 -10.72 1.60 2.12
C ILE A 31 -9.74 0.87 3.04
N PHE A 32 -10.24 0.00 3.93
CA PHE A 32 -9.38 -0.83 4.76
C PHE A 32 -8.44 -1.73 3.92
N GLN A 33 -8.96 -2.36 2.87
CA GLN A 33 -8.16 -3.21 2.00
C GLN A 33 -7.04 -2.43 1.28
N ALA A 34 -7.35 -1.24 0.75
CA ALA A 34 -6.36 -0.36 0.14
C ALA A 34 -5.29 0.06 1.16
N LEU A 35 -5.70 0.48 2.36
CA LEU A 35 -4.79 0.83 3.45
C LEU A 35 -3.88 -0.34 3.85
N ALA A 36 -4.39 -1.57 3.90
CA ALA A 36 -3.61 -2.76 4.19
C ALA A 36 -2.52 -3.00 3.14
N HIS A 37 -2.86 -2.88 1.85
CA HIS A 37 -1.89 -3.00 0.76
C HIS A 37 -0.85 -1.88 0.77
N MET A 38 -1.27 -0.63 1.00
CA MET A 38 -0.35 0.50 1.15
C MET A 38 0.60 0.32 2.34
N GLY A 39 0.11 -0.24 3.45
CA GLY A 39 0.94 -0.56 4.62
C GLY A 39 2.02 -1.59 4.28
N ASN A 40 1.67 -2.63 3.52
CA ASN A 40 2.63 -3.61 3.05
C ASN A 40 3.66 -3.00 2.08
N ALA A 41 3.21 -2.14 1.16
CA ALA A 41 4.10 -1.41 0.27
C ALA A 41 5.10 -0.52 1.03
N SER A 42 4.63 0.22 2.05
CA SER A 42 5.50 1.03 2.92
C SER A 42 6.54 0.16 3.66
N HIS A 43 6.12 -1.00 4.18
CA HIS A 43 7.03 -1.94 4.83
C HIS A 43 8.14 -2.42 3.87
N HIS A 44 7.78 -2.86 2.65
CA HIS A 44 8.75 -3.27 1.65
C HIS A 44 9.67 -2.13 1.21
N MET A 45 9.13 -0.91 1.03
CA MET A 45 9.94 0.27 0.71
C MET A 45 10.92 0.65 1.82
N SER A 46 10.51 0.53 3.10
CA SER A 46 11.41 0.70 4.24
C SER A 46 12.58 -0.28 4.16
N TRP A 47 12.29 -1.54 3.85
CA TRP A 47 13.36 -2.54 3.69
C TRP A 47 14.29 -2.24 2.52
N ALA A 48 13.73 -1.89 1.36
CA ALA A 48 14.50 -1.49 0.19
C ALA A 48 15.43 -0.31 0.52
N ASN A 49 14.93 0.71 1.22
CA ASN A 49 15.71 1.86 1.68
C ASN A 49 16.86 1.45 2.60
N THR A 50 16.66 0.49 3.51
CA THR A 50 17.73 -0.03 4.37
C THR A 50 18.80 -0.77 3.59
N VAL A 51 18.40 -1.61 2.63
CA VAL A 51 19.35 -2.37 1.78
C VAL A 51 20.23 -1.41 0.99
N VAL A 52 19.65 -0.40 0.33
CA VAL A 52 20.41 0.55 -0.50
C VAL A 52 21.22 1.56 0.30
N ALA A 53 20.91 1.78 1.59
CA ALA A 53 21.64 2.74 2.42
C ALA A 53 23.13 2.40 2.54
N ALA A 54 23.48 1.12 2.56
CA ALA A 54 24.86 0.64 2.67
C ALA A 54 25.63 0.64 1.33
N LEU A 55 24.95 0.83 0.20
CA LEU A 55 25.55 0.74 -1.13
C LEU A 55 26.15 2.08 -1.55
N THR A 56 27.46 2.11 -1.75
CA THR A 56 28.20 3.33 -2.17
C THR A 56 28.00 3.67 -3.64
N GLU A 57 27.66 2.68 -4.46
CA GLU A 57 27.41 2.79 -5.90
C GLU A 57 26.04 3.40 -6.22
N VAL A 58 25.12 3.44 -5.26
CA VAL A 58 23.80 4.05 -5.43
C VAL A 58 23.91 5.54 -5.10
N PRO A 59 23.58 6.45 -6.03
CA PRO A 59 23.66 7.90 -5.77
C PRO A 59 22.72 8.34 -4.63
N GLU A 60 23.19 9.26 -3.78
CA GLU A 60 22.39 9.80 -2.66
C GLU A 60 21.09 10.48 -3.11
N GLU A 61 21.09 11.09 -4.30
CA GLU A 61 19.88 11.67 -4.89
C GLU A 61 18.81 10.60 -5.12
N LEU A 62 19.20 9.42 -5.60
CA LEU A 62 18.29 8.30 -5.82
C LEU A 62 17.77 7.74 -4.49
N LYS A 63 18.64 7.57 -3.49
CA LYS A 63 18.23 7.16 -2.13
C LYS A 63 17.23 8.14 -1.52
N THR A 64 17.43 9.44 -1.74
CA THR A 64 16.51 10.49 -1.28
C THR A 64 15.15 10.37 -1.95
N LYS A 65 15.11 10.18 -3.28
CA LYS A 65 13.87 9.93 -4.03
C LYS A 65 13.13 8.70 -3.52
N MET A 66 13.85 7.61 -3.21
CA MET A 66 13.24 6.39 -2.65
C MET A 66 12.64 6.62 -1.24
N LYS A 67 13.30 7.42 -0.40
CA LYS A 67 12.76 7.81 0.91
C LYS A 67 11.48 8.63 0.77
N HIS A 68 11.44 9.56 -0.19
CA HIS A 68 10.23 10.35 -0.46
C HIS A 68 9.03 9.50 -0.87
N ILE A 69 9.23 8.40 -1.62
CA ILE A 69 8.13 7.48 -1.93
C ILE A 69 7.48 6.94 -0.65
N ASN A 70 8.27 6.55 0.34
CA ASN A 70 7.74 6.02 1.59
C ASN A 70 6.95 7.09 2.37
N GLN A 71 7.43 8.34 2.34
CA GLN A 71 6.72 9.48 2.94
C GLN A 71 5.40 9.75 2.22
N SER A 72 5.38 9.75 0.89
CA SER A 72 4.15 9.95 0.11
C SER A 72 3.14 8.83 0.35
N ILE A 73 3.57 7.57 0.52
CA ILE A 73 2.66 6.48 0.91
C ILE A 73 1.98 6.83 2.24
N HIS A 74 2.75 7.26 3.24
CA HIS A 74 2.21 7.61 4.56
C HIS A 74 1.21 8.76 4.50
N GLU A 75 1.53 9.85 3.80
CA GLU A 75 0.64 10.99 3.62
C GLU A 75 -0.67 10.60 2.94
N LEU A 76 -0.61 9.78 1.88
CA LEU A 76 -1.80 9.27 1.20
C LEU A 76 -2.63 8.34 2.08
N GLN A 77 -2.00 7.55 2.97
CA GLN A 77 -2.73 6.73 3.94
C GLN A 77 -3.52 7.60 4.92
N GLU A 78 -2.94 8.69 5.42
CA GLU A 78 -3.66 9.60 6.32
C GLU A 78 -4.87 10.22 5.61
N LEU A 79 -4.67 10.75 4.40
CA LEU A 79 -5.77 11.30 3.60
C LEU A 79 -6.86 10.27 3.30
N LEU A 80 -6.47 9.02 3.03
CA LEU A 80 -7.43 7.94 2.77
C LEU A 80 -8.21 7.53 4.04
N ARG A 81 -7.61 7.62 5.23
CA ARG A 81 -8.30 7.37 6.51
C ARG A 81 -9.35 8.43 6.85
N GLU A 82 -9.27 9.61 6.26
CA GLU A 82 -10.27 10.67 6.43
C GLU A 82 -11.56 10.39 5.64
N ILE A 83 -11.52 9.50 4.64
CA ILE A 83 -12.67 9.14 3.83
C ILE A 83 -13.57 8.17 4.60
N LYS A 84 -14.83 8.59 4.85
CA LYS A 84 -15.87 7.80 5.51
C LYS A 84 -16.73 7.00 4.50
#